data_AF-A0A316X1L9-F1
#
_entry.id   AF-A0A316X1L9-F1
#
_cell.length_a   1.000
_cell.length_b   1.000
_cell.length_c   1.000
_cell.angle_alpha   90.00
_cell.angle_beta   90.00
_cell.angle_gamma   90.00
#
_symmetry.space_group_name_H-M   'P 1'
#
loop_
_entity.id
_entity.type
_entity.pdbx_description
1 polymer ?
#
loop_
_entity_poly.entity_id
_entity_poly.type
_entity_poly.pdbx_seq_one_letter_code
_entity_poly.pdbx_strand_id
1 'polypeptide(L)' 'MRIQISQIGKKLNKKELKTITGGLARCIDLTTGRCRMTGSSCAERECKYVPELPFPFD' A
#
# COMPACT_ATOMS: atom_id res chain seq x y z
N MET A 1 -21.21 -23.61 -18.61
CA MET A 1 -21.24 -22.15 -18.45
C MET A 1 -19.90 -21.58 -18.90
N ARG A 2 -19.85 -20.72 -19.92
CA ARG A 2 -18.62 -19.99 -20.29
C ARG A 2 -18.59 -18.70 -19.48
N ILE A 3 -17.62 -18.57 -18.58
CA ILE A 3 -17.36 -17.32 -17.88
C ILE A 3 -16.68 -16.40 -18.91
N GLN A 4 -17.45 -15.54 -19.57
CA GLN A 4 -16.88 -14.44 -20.36
C GLN A 4 -16.26 -13.45 -19.38
N ILE A 5 -14.94 -13.54 -19.18
CA ILE A 5 -14.16 -12.51 -18.49
C ILE A 5 -14.22 -11.28 -19.40
N SER A 6 -15.18 -10.41 -19.14
CA SER A 6 -15.29 -9.15 -19.85
C SER A 6 -14.03 -8.35 -19.52
N GLN A 7 -13.15 -8.18 -20.50
CA GLN A 7 -11.93 -7.36 -20.39
C GLN A 7 -12.30 -5.87 -20.39
N ILE A 8 -13.18 -5.46 -19.47
CA ILE A 8 -13.64 -4.07 -19.30
C ILE A 8 -12.47 -3.18 -18.82
N GLY A 9 -11.36 -3.78 -18.39
CA GLY A 9 -10.13 -3.09 -18.05
C GLY A 9 -9.19 -2.94 -19.25
N LYS A 10 -8.81 -1.69 -19.58
CA LYS A 10 -7.71 -1.41 -20.49
C LYS A 10 -6.39 -1.90 -19.89
N LYS A 11 -5.73 -2.87 -20.54
CA LYS A 11 -4.35 -3.25 -20.16
C LYS A 11 -3.42 -2.07 -20.43
N LEU A 12 -2.79 -1.57 -19.37
CA LEU A 12 -1.81 -0.49 -19.48
C LEU A 12 -0.51 -1.00 -20.13
N ASN A 13 0.10 -0.17 -20.98
CA ASN A 13 1.43 -0.44 -21.52
C ASN A 13 2.50 0.00 -20.51
N LYS A 14 3.77 -0.35 -20.76
CA LYS A 14 4.88 -0.05 -19.84
C LYS A 14 5.11 1.45 -19.58
N LYS A 15 4.75 2.33 -20.52
CA LYS A 15 4.83 3.79 -20.31
C LYS A 15 3.72 4.27 -19.39
N GLU A 16 2.49 3.84 -19.64
CA GLU A 16 1.32 4.18 -18.83
C GLU A 16 1.44 3.65 -17.39
N LEU A 17 2.06 2.47 -17.22
CA LEU A 17 2.31 1.91 -15.89
C LEU A 17 3.30 2.77 -15.09
N LYS A 18 4.31 3.34 -15.76
CA LYS A 18 5.31 4.23 -15.12
C LYS A 18 4.74 5.60 -14.74
N THR A 19 3.67 6.04 -15.41
CA THR A 19 3.01 7.31 -15.11
C THR A 19 2.03 7.22 -13.94
N ILE A 20 1.74 6.01 -13.43
CA ILE A 20 0.94 5.86 -12.21
C ILE A 20 1.75 6.42 -11.05
N THR A 21 1.35 7.59 -10.59
CA THR A 21 1.88 8.25 -9.40
C THR A 21 0.90 8.01 -8.26
N GLY A 22 1.33 7.29 -7.24
CA GLY A 22 0.48 6.87 -6.12
C GLY A 22 0.67 5.40 -5.75
N GLY A 23 -0.22 4.89 -4.89
CA GLY A 23 -0.09 3.57 -4.28
C GLY A 23 0.64 3.64 -2.94
N LEU A 24 0.51 2.56 -2.16
CA LEU A 24 1.16 2.46 -0.87
C LEU A 24 2.59 1.92 -1.05
N ALA A 25 3.56 2.56 -0.40
CA ALA A 25 4.95 2.14 -0.39
C ALA A 25 5.14 0.93 0.51
N ARG A 26 6.02 0.02 0.12
CA ARG A 26 6.47 -1.05 1.00
C ARG A 26 7.40 -0.46 2.04
N CYS A 27 6.94 -0.38 3.27
CA CYS A 27 7.66 0.28 4.35
C CYS A 27 8.40 -0.68 5.26
N ILE A 28 8.13 -1.98 5.14
CA ILE A 28 8.85 -3.02 5.89
C ILE A 28 10.16 -3.38 5.21
N ASP A 29 11.20 -3.53 6.01
CA ASP A 29 12.46 -4.12 5.59
C ASP A 29 12.33 -5.65 5.62
N LEU A 30 12.55 -6.29 4.48
CA LEU A 30 12.33 -7.73 4.33
C LEU A 30 13.35 -8.60 5.05
N THR A 31 14.52 -8.03 5.35
CA THR A 31 15.60 -8.75 6.00
C THR A 31 15.40 -8.80 7.50
N THR A 32 14.92 -7.70 8.08
CA THR A 32 14.75 -7.54 9.54
C THR A 32 13.31 -7.69 10.01
N GLY A 33 12.32 -7.58 9.09
CA GLY A 33 10.91 -7.57 9.43
C GLY A 33 10.46 -6.31 10.17
N ARG A 34 11.26 -5.23 10.16
CA ARG A 34 10.98 -3.97 10.85
C ARG A 34 10.56 -2.88 9.87
N CYS A 35 9.76 -1.93 10.34
CA CYS A 35 9.41 -0.75 9.56
C CYS A 35 10.66 0.13 9.35
N ARG A 36 11.10 0.29 8.11
CA ARG A 36 12.16 1.23 7.73
C ARG A 36 11.68 2.67 7.77
N MET A 37 10.39 2.88 7.49
CA MET A 37 9.71 4.17 7.54
C MET A 37 8.29 3.96 8.04
N THR A 38 7.73 4.98 8.68
CA THR A 38 6.35 4.97 9.19
C THR A 38 5.57 6.12 8.59
N GLY A 39 4.31 5.88 8.22
CA GLY A 39 3.50 6.90 7.56
C GLY A 39 2.20 6.37 6.96
N SER A 40 1.29 7.27 6.63
CA SER A 40 0.02 6.94 5.95
C SER A 40 0.23 6.42 4.52
N SER A 41 1.39 6.71 3.94
CA SER A 41 1.84 6.22 2.64
C SER A 41 2.26 4.74 2.65
N CYS A 42 2.38 4.10 3.81
CA CYS A 42 2.83 2.71 3.93
C CYS A 42 1.74 1.69 3.58
N ALA A 43 2.12 0.57 2.95
CA ALA A 43 1.20 -0.52 2.64
C ALA A 43 0.85 -1.32 3.90
N GLU A 44 1.88 -1.57 4.71
CA GLU A 44 1.82 -2.36 5.92
C GLU A 44 1.13 -1.60 7.06
N ARG A 45 0.12 -2.22 7.68
CA ARG A 45 -0.64 -1.60 8.78
C ARG A 45 0.22 -1.35 10.01
N GLU A 46 1.16 -2.24 10.30
CA GLU A 46 2.12 -2.11 11.40
C GLU A 46 3.06 -0.90 11.24
N CYS A 47 3.30 -0.46 9.99
CA CYS A 47 4.13 0.71 9.69
C CYS A 47 3.30 1.99 9.49
N LYS A 48 1.98 1.92 9.57
CA LYS A 48 1.14 3.12 9.62
C LYS A 48 1.22 3.67 11.03
N TYR A 49 1.44 4.98 11.16
CA TYR A 49 1.23 5.65 12.43
C TYR A 49 -0.20 5.35 12.90
N VAL A 50 -0.33 4.60 13.98
CA VAL A 50 -1.52 4.63 14.82
C VAL A 50 -1.24 5.79 15.76
N PRO A 51 -1.84 6.98 15.58
CA PRO A 51 -1.81 7.96 16.66
C PRO A 51 -2.41 7.23 17.86
N GLU A 52 -1.58 6.99 18.87
CA GLU A 52 -2.01 6.50 20.16
C GLU A 52 -3.22 7.34 20.57
N LEU A 53 -4.36 6.68 20.80
CA LEU A 53 -5.49 7.32 21.47
C LEU A 53 -4.88 7.96 22.71
N PRO A 54 -5.09 9.27 22.94
CA PRO A 54 -4.54 9.92 24.12
C PRO A 54 -4.92 9.03 25.30
N PHE A 55 -3.91 8.43 25.93
CA PHE A 55 -4.12 7.67 27.15
C PHE A 55 -4.93 8.60 28.06
N PRO A 56 -6.09 8.17 28.60
CA PRO A 56 -6.72 8.96 29.63
C PRO A 56 -5.68 9.10 30.74
N PHE A 57 -5.13 10.32 30.86
CA PHE A 57 -4.35 10.72 32.00
C PHE A 57 -5.31 10.69 33.19
N ASP A 58 -4.94 9.87 34.19
CA ASP A 58 -5.56 9.67 35.50
C ASP A 58 -7.00 9.14 35.56
#